data_AF-A0A7X2MHL3-F1
#
_entry.id   AF-A0A7X2MHL3-F1
#
_cell.length_a   1.000
_cell.length_b   1.000
_cell.length_c   1.000
_cell.angle_alpha   90.00
_cell.angle_beta   90.00
_cell.angle_gamma   90.00
#
_symmetry.space_group_name_H-M   'P 1'
#
loop_
_entity.id
_entity.type
_entity.pdbx_description
1 polymer ?
#
loop_
_entity_poly.entity_id
_entity_poly.type
_entity_poly.pdbx_seq_one_letter_code
_entity_poly.pdbx_strand_id
1 'polypeptide(L)'
;VMKDYKKIAEQNLIELRNQKEKADRRLLTTVKILATLSCISAVVLILMGTLLTKISQFLGIIVVILGTILIFVTAIYAVIIEHDAGYYECPNCKMRYIPTRKAVLLAPHYGTTRKMECPYCGKKGYHKKVFTK
;
A
#
# COMPACT_ATOMS: atom_id res chain seq x y z
N VAL A 1 -43.82 5.63 6.02
CA VAL A 1 -42.92 6.42 6.91
C VAL A 1 -41.80 5.59 7.51
N MET A 2 -42.02 4.70 8.50
CA MET A 2 -40.92 3.98 9.17
C MET A 2 -40.22 2.92 8.28
N LYS A 3 -40.97 2.26 7.39
CA LYS A 3 -40.40 1.35 6.37
C LYS A 3 -39.56 2.10 5.32
N ASP A 4 -39.99 3.29 4.93
CA ASP A 4 -39.27 4.13 3.95
C ASP A 4 -37.98 4.68 4.56
N TYR A 5 -38.03 5.13 5.82
CA TYR A 5 -36.84 5.58 6.55
C TYR A 5 -35.79 4.48 6.67
N LYS A 6 -36.20 3.25 7.03
CA LYS A 6 -35.29 2.10 7.09
C LYS A 6 -34.65 1.81 5.74
N LYS A 7 -35.43 1.85 4.66
CA LYS A 7 -34.94 1.61 3.29
C LYS A 7 -33.93 2.69 2.85
N ILE A 8 -34.19 3.96 3.14
CA ILE A 8 -33.28 5.07 2.85
C ILE A 8 -31.97 4.92 3.64
N ALA A 9 -32.05 4.57 4.93
CA ALA A 9 -30.88 4.34 5.76
C ALA A 9 -30.02 3.17 5.22
N GLU A 10 -30.65 2.06 4.84
CA GLU A 10 -29.95 0.92 4.22
C GLU A 10 -29.29 1.29 2.88
N GLN A 11 -29.98 2.06 2.03
CA GLN A 11 -29.42 2.55 0.77
C GLN A 11 -28.21 3.45 1.01
N ASN A 12 -28.30 4.39 1.95
CA ASN A 12 -27.18 5.27 2.32
C ASN A 12 -25.97 4.46 2.85
N LEU A 13 -26.20 3.41 3.64
CA LEU A 13 -25.11 2.55 4.14
C LEU A 13 -24.42 1.79 3.00
N ILE A 14 -25.16 1.30 2.02
CA ILE A 14 -24.61 0.63 0.82
C ILE A 14 -23.81 1.62 -0.01
N GLU A 15 -24.35 2.82 -0.21
CA GLU A 15 -23.67 3.87 -0.96
C GLU A 15 -22.36 4.29 -0.28
N LEU A 16 -22.37 4.56 1.02
CA LEU A 16 -21.17 4.89 1.79
C LEU A 16 -20.10 3.80 1.70
N ARG A 17 -20.50 2.52 1.75
CA ARG A 17 -19.59 1.38 1.56
C ARG A 17 -18.95 1.41 0.17
N ASN A 18 -19.75 1.59 -0.87
CA ASN A 18 -19.28 1.63 -2.25
C ASN A 18 -18.37 2.84 -2.52
N GLN A 19 -18.70 4.00 -1.94
CA GLN A 19 -17.87 5.20 -2.00
C GLN A 19 -16.52 4.97 -1.31
N LYS A 20 -16.51 4.35 -0.12
CA LYS A 20 -15.27 3.98 0.58
C LYS A 20 -14.40 3.02 -0.23
N GLU A 21 -14.97 1.97 -0.80
CA GLU A 21 -14.22 1.03 -1.65
C GLU A 21 -13.59 1.74 -2.87
N LYS A 22 -14.36 2.61 -3.54
CA LYS A 22 -13.83 3.40 -4.68
C LYS A 22 -12.71 4.34 -4.24
N ALA A 23 -12.86 4.98 -3.07
CA ALA A 23 -11.84 5.86 -2.50
C ALA A 23 -10.55 5.09 -2.20
N ASP A 24 -10.63 3.93 -1.53
CA ASP A 24 -9.46 3.10 -1.21
C ASP A 24 -8.73 2.62 -2.48
N ARG A 25 -9.48 2.21 -3.52
CA ARG A 25 -8.90 1.82 -4.83
C ARG A 25 -8.20 2.97 -5.54
N ARG A 26 -8.81 4.16 -5.52
CA ARG A 26 -8.21 5.38 -6.10
C ARG A 26 -6.94 5.75 -5.33
N LEU A 27 -7.01 5.79 -4.01
CA LEU A 27 -5.89 6.08 -3.12
C LEU A 27 -4.70 5.14 -3.39
N LEU A 28 -4.93 3.83 -3.47
CA LEU A 28 -3.90 2.85 -3.84
C LEU A 28 -3.29 3.10 -5.22
N THR A 29 -4.12 3.48 -6.20
CA THR A 29 -3.65 3.76 -7.55
C THR A 29 -2.79 5.02 -7.58
N THR A 30 -3.23 6.08 -6.91
CA THR A 30 -2.48 7.33 -6.75
C THR A 30 -1.16 7.09 -6.05
N VAL A 31 -1.15 6.32 -4.94
CA VAL A 31 0.10 5.99 -4.22
C VAL A 31 1.05 5.18 -5.08
N LYS A 32 0.55 4.23 -5.88
CA LYS A 32 1.41 3.49 -6.81
C LYS A 32 2.09 4.42 -7.82
N ILE A 33 1.33 5.34 -8.41
CA ILE A 33 1.88 6.32 -9.37
C ILE A 33 2.94 7.19 -8.68
N LEU A 34 2.62 7.76 -7.52
CA LEU A 34 3.56 8.59 -6.77
C LEU A 34 4.80 7.82 -6.33
N ALA A 35 4.66 6.58 -5.88
CA ALA A 35 5.78 5.73 -5.51
C ALA A 35 6.67 5.41 -6.71
N THR A 36 6.09 5.13 -7.88
CA THR A 36 6.87 4.89 -9.11
C THR A 36 7.65 6.13 -9.54
N LEU A 37 7.01 7.31 -9.54
CA LEU A 37 7.67 8.57 -9.88
C LEU A 37 8.80 8.88 -8.90
N SER A 38 8.55 8.73 -7.60
CA SER A 38 9.56 8.95 -6.56
C SER A 38 10.74 7.98 -6.68
N CYS A 39 10.51 6.71 -7.01
CA CYS A 39 11.58 5.75 -7.27
C CYS A 39 12.46 6.17 -8.46
N ILE A 40 11.84 6.62 -9.56
CA ILE A 40 12.57 7.14 -10.73
C ILE A 40 13.42 8.35 -10.32
N SER A 41 12.82 9.32 -9.62
CA SER A 41 13.53 10.50 -9.12
C SER A 41 14.68 10.14 -8.20
N ALA A 42 14.50 9.18 -7.30
CA ALA A 42 15.57 8.74 -6.39
C ALA A 42 16.73 8.08 -7.13
N VAL A 43 16.45 7.23 -8.13
CA VAL A 43 17.49 6.62 -8.96
C VAL A 43 18.27 7.69 -9.72
N VAL A 44 17.57 8.67 -10.30
CA VAL A 44 18.22 9.81 -10.98
C VAL A 44 19.11 10.60 -10.02
N LEU A 45 18.64 10.90 -8.81
CA LEU A 45 19.43 11.61 -7.79
C LEU A 45 20.66 10.82 -7.39
N ILE A 46 20.53 9.51 -7.14
CA ILE A 46 21.67 8.66 -6.75
C ILE A 46 22.70 8.62 -7.87
N LEU A 47 22.28 8.38 -9.11
CA LEU A 47 23.19 8.38 -10.27
C LEU A 47 23.87 9.74 -10.43
N MET A 48 23.10 10.83 -10.39
CA MET A 48 23.64 12.19 -10.48
C MET A 48 24.63 12.49 -9.35
N GLY A 49 24.31 12.10 -8.11
CA GLY A 49 25.19 12.24 -6.96
C GLY A 49 26.51 11.48 -7.13
N THR A 50 26.46 10.24 -7.63
CA THR A 50 27.68 9.47 -7.91
C THR A 50 28.53 10.10 -9.00
N LEU A 51 27.94 10.70 -10.03
CA LEU A 51 28.69 11.43 -11.05
C LEU A 51 29.30 12.72 -10.49
N LEU A 52 28.54 13.45 -9.66
CA LEU A 52 29.00 14.66 -8.98
C LEU A 52 30.17 14.42 -8.03
N THR A 53 30.30 13.23 -7.42
CA THR A 53 31.47 12.93 -6.56
C THR A 53 32.80 13.02 -7.28
N LYS A 54 32.83 12.93 -8.62
CA LYS A 54 34.04 13.12 -9.43
C LYS A 54 34.48 14.59 -9.51
N ILE A 55 33.55 15.52 -9.33
CA ILE A 55 33.80 16.98 -9.38
C ILE A 55 33.91 17.54 -7.95
N SER A 56 32.96 17.18 -7.09
CA SER A 56 32.93 17.59 -5.69
C SER A 56 32.39 16.44 -4.85
N GLN A 57 33.28 15.83 -4.06
CA GLN A 57 32.93 14.69 -3.19
C GLN A 57 31.85 15.08 -2.18
N PHE A 58 31.95 16.25 -1.56
CA PHE A 58 30.98 16.73 -0.56
C PHE A 58 29.57 16.87 -1.14
N LEU A 59 29.43 17.58 -2.27
CA LEU A 59 28.14 17.76 -2.94
C LEU A 59 27.55 16.43 -3.43
N GLY A 60 28.38 15.57 -4.02
CA GLY A 60 27.94 14.26 -4.50
C GLY A 60 27.37 13.38 -3.39
N ILE A 61 28.05 13.32 -2.23
CA ILE A 61 27.58 12.56 -1.06
C ILE A 61 26.23 13.08 -0.57
N ILE A 62 26.05 14.40 -0.46
CA ILE A 62 24.76 14.99 -0.04
C ILE A 62 23.63 14.57 -0.97
N VAL A 63 23.84 14.63 -2.29
CA VAL A 63 22.82 14.26 -3.28
C VAL A 63 22.45 12.77 -3.19
N VAL A 64 23.44 11.89 -2.97
CA VAL A 64 23.19 10.46 -2.77
C VAL A 64 22.38 10.21 -1.49
N ILE A 65 22.69 10.89 -0.39
CA ILE A 65 21.95 10.79 0.86
C ILE A 65 20.50 11.24 0.65
N LEU A 66 20.27 12.35 -0.04
CA LEU A 66 18.91 12.84 -0.34
C LEU A 66 18.11 11.83 -1.17
N GLY A 67 18.71 11.27 -2.22
CA GLY A 67 18.07 10.21 -3.01
C GLY A 67 17.74 8.97 -2.18
N THR A 68 18.63 8.60 -1.26
CA THR A 68 18.42 7.47 -0.34
C THR A 68 17.27 7.73 0.64
N ILE A 69 17.23 8.90 1.26
CA ILE A 69 16.14 9.31 2.17
C ILE A 69 14.79 9.27 1.44
N LEU A 70 14.75 9.77 0.20
CA LEU A 70 13.53 9.77 -0.62
C LEU A 70 12.95 8.37 -0.81
N ILE A 71 13.79 7.35 -1.04
CA ILE A 71 13.36 5.95 -1.16
C ILE A 71 12.71 5.47 0.13
N PHE A 72 13.37 5.66 1.27
CA PHE A 72 12.87 5.17 2.56
C PHE A 72 11.55 5.83 2.95
N VAL A 73 11.44 7.15 2.83
CA VAL A 73 10.22 7.89 3.12
C VAL A 73 9.07 7.39 2.24
N THR A 74 9.31 7.29 0.94
CA THR A 74 8.31 6.81 -0.02
C THR A 74 7.85 5.38 0.30
N ALA A 75 8.79 4.47 0.60
CA ALA A 75 8.49 3.09 0.92
C ALA A 75 7.63 2.96 2.20
N ILE A 76 7.95 3.73 3.25
CA ILE A 76 7.19 3.71 4.51
C ILE A 76 5.75 4.15 4.27
N TYR A 77 5.53 5.29 3.62
CA TYR A 77 4.18 5.79 3.35
C TYR A 77 3.40 4.88 2.40
N ALA A 78 4.06 4.34 1.36
CA ALA A 78 3.43 3.40 0.44
C ALA A 78 2.92 2.15 1.17
N VAL A 79 3.71 1.58 2.09
CA VAL A 79 3.30 0.40 2.87
C VAL A 79 2.17 0.71 3.83
N ILE A 80 2.22 1.85 4.53
CA ILE A 80 1.16 2.26 5.46
C ILE A 80 -0.18 2.37 4.72
N ILE A 81 -0.17 3.08 3.60
CA ILE A 81 -1.38 3.31 2.81
C ILE A 81 -1.86 2.00 2.16
N GLU A 82 -0.93 1.17 1.64
CA GLU A 82 -1.29 -0.12 1.05
C GLU A 82 -1.96 -1.03 2.08
N HIS A 83 -1.39 -1.10 3.29
CA HIS A 83 -1.93 -1.89 4.39
C HIS A 83 -3.35 -1.46 4.75
N ASP A 84 -3.56 -0.15 4.97
CA ASP A 84 -4.82 0.40 5.47
C ASP A 84 -5.98 0.30 4.45
N ALA A 85 -5.66 0.16 3.16
CA ALA A 85 -6.66 0.07 2.09
C ALA A 85 -7.24 -1.35 1.93
N GLY A 86 -8.30 -1.69 2.65
CA GLY A 86 -9.04 -2.96 2.48
C GLY A 86 -8.45 -4.17 3.22
N TYR A 87 -8.94 -5.36 2.90
CA TYR A 87 -8.70 -6.62 3.60
C TYR A 87 -7.85 -7.60 2.78
N TYR A 88 -7.38 -8.65 3.44
CA TYR A 88 -6.71 -9.79 2.82
C TYR A 88 -7.57 -11.04 2.92
N GLU A 89 -7.87 -11.66 1.79
CA GLU A 89 -8.64 -12.91 1.70
C GLU A 89 -7.69 -14.13 1.70
N CYS A 90 -7.91 -15.06 2.62
CA CYS A 90 -7.14 -16.30 2.68
C CYS A 90 -7.50 -17.22 1.49
N PRO A 91 -6.51 -17.76 0.75
CA PRO A 91 -6.80 -18.65 -0.38
C PRO A 91 -7.47 -19.96 0.04
N ASN A 92 -7.21 -20.44 1.27
CA ASN A 92 -7.68 -21.73 1.78
C ASN A 92 -9.08 -21.66 2.41
N CYS A 93 -9.31 -20.75 3.38
CA CYS A 93 -10.59 -20.68 4.10
C CYS A 93 -11.48 -19.49 3.69
N LYS A 94 -11.04 -18.64 2.75
CA LYS A 94 -11.75 -17.44 2.25
C LYS A 94 -12.09 -16.39 3.30
N MET A 95 -11.66 -16.56 4.55
CA MET A 95 -11.79 -15.53 5.58
C MET A 95 -10.99 -14.28 5.20
N ARG A 96 -11.61 -13.12 5.42
CA ARG A 96 -11.06 -11.79 5.15
C ARG A 96 -10.68 -11.11 6.45
N TYR A 97 -9.48 -10.55 6.50
CA TYR A 97 -8.97 -9.90 7.71
C TYR A 97 -7.95 -8.81 7.41
N ILE A 98 -7.68 -8.02 8.43
CA ILE A 98 -6.62 -7.02 8.43
C ILE A 98 -5.42 -7.66 9.18
N PRO A 99 -4.35 -8.04 8.48
CA PRO A 99 -3.11 -8.51 9.13
C PRO A 99 -2.45 -7.36 9.91
N THR A 100 -1.37 -7.66 10.63
CA THR A 100 -0.54 -6.58 11.21
C THR A 100 0.34 -5.95 10.13
N ARG A 101 0.69 -4.67 10.29
CA ARG A 101 1.62 -3.97 9.38
C ARG A 101 2.94 -4.70 9.20
N LYS A 102 3.49 -5.24 10.29
CA LYS A 102 4.73 -6.04 10.27
C LYS A 102 4.59 -7.30 9.39
N ALA A 103 3.46 -8.00 9.48
CA ALA A 103 3.20 -9.17 8.65
C ALA A 103 3.13 -8.81 7.16
N VAL A 104 2.49 -7.68 6.80
CA VAL A 104 2.41 -7.22 5.40
C VAL A 104 3.76 -6.75 4.86
N LEU A 105 4.53 -6.03 5.68
CA LEU A 105 5.84 -5.48 5.29
C LEU A 105 6.86 -6.59 5.04
N LEU A 106 6.89 -7.62 5.90
CA LEU A 106 7.88 -8.70 5.84
C LEU A 106 7.44 -9.88 4.94
N ALA A 107 6.18 -9.90 4.49
CA ALA A 107 5.68 -10.97 3.66
C ALA A 107 6.24 -10.90 2.23
N PRO A 108 6.68 -12.05 1.66
CA PRO A 108 6.90 -12.17 0.22
C PRO A 108 5.67 -11.73 -0.55
N HIS A 109 5.85 -10.90 -1.58
CA HIS A 109 4.73 -10.22 -2.22
C HIS A 109 4.80 -10.23 -3.74
N TYR A 110 3.62 -10.19 -4.38
CA TYR A 110 3.45 -9.86 -5.78
C TYR A 110 2.32 -8.83 -5.90
N GLY A 111 2.64 -7.63 -6.37
CA GLY A 111 1.72 -6.50 -6.33
C GLY A 111 1.20 -6.27 -4.90
N THR A 112 -0.13 -6.32 -4.72
CA THR A 112 -0.78 -6.17 -3.42
C THR A 112 -1.04 -7.49 -2.68
N THR A 113 -0.66 -8.63 -3.26
CA THR A 113 -0.85 -9.95 -2.65
C THR A 113 0.36 -10.33 -1.83
N ARG A 114 0.11 -10.85 -0.61
CA ARG A 114 1.15 -11.15 0.38
C ARG A 114 1.10 -12.62 0.81
N LYS A 115 2.26 -13.28 0.91
CA LYS A 115 2.36 -14.61 1.49
C LYS A 115 2.36 -14.53 3.02
N MET A 116 1.27 -14.94 3.65
CA MET A 116 1.07 -14.80 5.09
C MET A 116 0.47 -16.07 5.68
N GLU A 117 0.44 -16.16 7.01
CA GLU A 117 -0.30 -17.18 7.74
C GLU A 117 -1.71 -16.67 8.06
N CYS A 118 -2.72 -17.52 7.87
CA CYS A 118 -4.10 -17.16 8.19
C CYS A 118 -4.37 -17.27 9.70
N PRO A 119 -4.88 -16.22 10.37
CA PRO A 119 -5.19 -16.28 11.80
C PRO A 119 -6.39 -17.18 12.13
N TYR A 120 -7.20 -17.56 11.13
CA TYR A 120 -8.37 -18.41 11.34
C TYR A 120 -8.10 -19.90 11.09
N CYS A 121 -7.27 -20.23 10.10
CA CYS A 121 -7.02 -21.63 9.72
C CYS A 121 -5.56 -22.09 9.84
N GLY A 122 -4.63 -21.21 10.24
CA GLY A 122 -3.22 -21.52 10.42
C GLY A 122 -2.43 -21.82 9.13
N LYS A 123 -3.09 -21.95 7.98
CA LYS A 123 -2.40 -22.24 6.72
C LYS A 123 -1.73 -21.00 6.15
N LYS A 124 -0.51 -21.19 5.61
CA LYS A 124 0.20 -20.18 4.84
C LYS A 124 -0.21 -20.21 3.37
N GLY A 125 -0.37 -19.04 2.77
CA GLY A 125 -0.71 -18.93 1.35
C GLY A 125 -0.51 -17.51 0.86
N TYR A 126 -0.83 -17.25 -0.41
CA TYR A 126 -0.84 -15.89 -0.97
C TYR A 126 -2.24 -15.29 -0.80
N HIS A 127 -2.35 -14.28 0.07
CA HIS A 127 -3.61 -13.67 0.44
C HIS A 127 -3.91 -12.48 -0.46
N LYS A 128 -5.05 -12.52 -1.15
CA LYS A 128 -5.42 -11.52 -2.14
C LYS A 128 -6.02 -10.29 -1.45
N LYS A 129 -5.63 -9.09 -1.89
CA LYS A 129 -6.23 -7.83 -1.44
C LYS A 129 -7.66 -7.69 -1.99
N VAL A 130 -8.62 -7.47 -1.11
CA VAL A 130 -10.05 -7.28 -1.41
C VAL A 130 -10.57 -6.06 -0.64
N PHE A 131 -11.57 -5.37 -1.17
CA PHE A 131 -12.10 -4.13 -0.56
C PHE A 131 -13.47 -4.33 0.07
N THR A 132 -14.09 -5.47 -0.20
CA THR A 132 -15.29 -5.94 0.48
C THR A 132 -14.87 -6.82 1.65
N LYS A 133 -15.54 -6.63 2.79
CA LYS A 133 -15.33 -7.48 3.97
C LYS A 133 -15.92 -8.86 3.76
#